data_AF-A0A150SSY0-F1
#
_entry.id   AF-A0A150SSY0-F1
#
_cell.length_a   1.000
_cell.length_b   1.000
_cell.length_c   1.000
_cell.angle_alpha   90.00
_cell.angle_beta   90.00
_cell.angle_gamma   90.00
#
_symmetry.space_group_name_H-M   'P 1'
#
loop_
_entity.id
_entity.type
_entity.pdbx_description
1 polymer ?
#
loop_
_entity_poly.entity_id
_entity_poly.type
_entity_poly.pdbx_seq_one_letter_code
_entity_poly.pdbx_strand_id
1 'polypeptide(L)'
;MEATAFRLILDATIDCAKRSLQTMPDCTYRAYCSWILDADDPLRDRWLQLVGVNGLIRLTVGLLDGIVRGNEWERLAGYAASINVQQTYEVVSDNLAIGLAHPREGDDQFATRRALLRAFDGAMIERLKGSPRSAQQLLLPVEPMARRISAFEQSLSPDKHRALTDAFLCERAGVSREELEYSVWPSLIANVETTYDLARTTASCRMGEMVTQGLISRYEGVDSLLEEPRMTFSERLRASTGAIMVIPTLAYYVAVLAEMIRPSSGLSIAIDEGLLTSALHDAALQVRLLNDVGPRLLAQTDGERRVLMDSLKASAARSDARTLDALLFESLKEWAPLFTRIRKDVLHREFNLCVHDYSTDVADALPVFEEELACAAREYHRSRARLASSTSELDALLGDAAVGRLIRRFVEFHETLYMRDYDDPLGEYAV
;
A
#
# COMPACT_ATOMS: atom_id res chain seq x y z
N MET A 1 2.23 21.95 -17.61
CA MET A 1 3.16 21.68 -16.49
C MET A 1 3.01 20.24 -16.04
N GLU A 2 1.80 19.80 -15.69
CA GLU A 2 1.47 18.42 -15.30
C GLU A 2 2.00 17.34 -16.27
N ALA A 3 1.72 17.47 -17.57
CA ALA A 3 2.21 16.52 -18.59
C ALA A 3 3.75 16.47 -18.69
N THR A 4 4.44 17.58 -18.39
CA THR A 4 5.91 17.65 -18.38
C THR A 4 6.47 16.98 -17.13
N ALA A 5 5.91 17.28 -15.95
CA ALA A 5 6.32 16.68 -14.69
C ALA A 5 6.10 15.16 -14.67
N PHE A 6 4.95 14.70 -15.17
CA PHE A 6 4.64 13.28 -15.31
C PHE A 6 5.70 12.57 -16.15
N ARG A 7 6.04 13.10 -17.32
CA ARG A 7 7.03 12.50 -18.21
C ARG A 7 8.43 12.46 -17.57
N LEU A 8 8.86 13.56 -16.95
CA LEU A 8 10.15 13.61 -16.25
C LEU A 8 10.28 12.54 -15.17
N ILE A 9 9.25 12.37 -14.35
CA ILE A 9 9.25 11.36 -13.28
C ILE A 9 9.14 9.95 -13.87
N LEU A 10 8.35 9.76 -14.93
CA LEU A 10 8.24 8.48 -15.62
C LEU A 10 9.59 8.01 -16.18
N ASP A 11 10.28 8.87 -16.92
CA ASP A 11 11.58 8.55 -17.50
C ASP A 11 12.60 8.22 -16.41
N ALA A 12 12.65 9.03 -15.34
CA ALA A 12 13.52 8.77 -14.19
C ALA A 12 13.17 7.45 -13.47
N THR A 13 11.87 7.12 -13.36
CA THR A 13 11.38 5.88 -12.73
C THR A 13 11.75 4.66 -13.56
N ILE A 14 11.59 4.71 -14.89
CA ILE A 14 12.01 3.63 -15.80
C ILE A 14 13.51 3.41 -15.71
N ASP A 15 14.31 4.47 -15.73
CA ASP A 15 15.77 4.38 -15.60
C ASP A 15 16.18 3.80 -14.24
N CYS A 16 15.48 4.19 -13.17
CA CYS A 16 15.69 3.64 -11.84
C CYS A 16 15.31 2.16 -11.76
N ALA A 17 14.19 1.76 -12.38
CA ALA A 17 13.74 0.37 -12.45
C ALA A 17 14.76 -0.50 -13.18
N LYS A 18 15.31 -0.03 -14.31
CA LYS A 18 16.38 -0.75 -15.04
C LYS A 18 17.62 -0.97 -14.19
N ARG A 19 18.03 0.05 -13.40
CA ARG A 19 19.16 -0.09 -12.48
C ARG A 19 18.84 -1.08 -11.34
N SER A 20 17.63 -1.04 -10.79
CA SER A 20 17.25 -1.92 -9.68
C SER A 20 17.23 -3.40 -10.08
N LEU A 21 17.10 -3.76 -11.35
CA LEU A 21 17.24 -5.14 -11.82
C LEU A 21 18.59 -5.78 -11.45
N GLN A 22 19.63 -4.98 -11.18
CA GLN A 22 20.93 -5.49 -10.74
C GLN A 22 20.89 -6.13 -9.34
N THR A 23 19.88 -5.82 -8.51
CA THR A 23 19.68 -6.45 -7.20
C THR A 23 19.07 -7.84 -7.31
N MET A 24 18.41 -8.15 -8.43
CA MET A 24 17.84 -9.47 -8.67
C MET A 24 18.91 -10.48 -9.10
N PRO A 25 18.75 -11.77 -8.72
CA PRO A 25 19.56 -12.84 -9.28
C PRO A 25 19.39 -12.92 -10.80
N ASP A 26 20.42 -13.43 -11.48
CA ASP A 26 20.34 -13.70 -12.93
C ASP A 26 19.34 -14.83 -13.18
N CYS A 27 18.17 -14.49 -13.73
CA CYS A 27 17.04 -15.40 -13.90
C CYS A 27 16.08 -14.90 -14.99
N THR A 28 15.17 -15.79 -15.40
CA THR A 28 14.14 -15.51 -16.41
C THR A 28 13.30 -14.28 -16.06
N TYR A 29 12.92 -14.12 -14.79
CA TYR A 29 12.12 -12.97 -14.36
C TYR A 29 12.86 -11.64 -14.52
N ARG A 30 14.15 -11.59 -14.16
CA ARG A 30 14.98 -10.41 -14.40
C ARG A 30 15.09 -10.08 -15.90
N ALA A 31 15.24 -11.11 -16.74
CA ALA A 31 15.27 -10.94 -18.20
C ALA A 31 13.92 -10.43 -18.75
N TYR A 32 12.80 -10.92 -18.21
CA TYR A 32 11.46 -10.45 -18.54
C TYR A 32 11.27 -8.97 -18.16
N CYS A 33 11.63 -8.58 -16.94
CA CYS A 33 11.57 -7.18 -16.50
C CYS A 33 12.46 -6.28 -17.35
N SER A 34 13.66 -6.73 -17.72
CA SER A 34 14.53 -5.96 -18.63
C SER A 34 13.89 -5.78 -20.01
N TRP A 35 13.33 -6.86 -20.57
CA TRP A 35 12.68 -6.83 -21.88
C TRP A 35 11.48 -5.88 -21.90
N ILE A 36 10.58 -5.96 -20.92
CA ILE A 36 9.35 -5.13 -20.93
C ILE A 36 9.65 -3.64 -20.69
N LEU A 37 10.72 -3.31 -19.95
CA LEU A 37 11.19 -1.94 -19.78
C LEU A 37 11.86 -1.35 -21.04
N ASP A 38 12.32 -2.21 -21.95
CA ASP A 38 12.88 -1.84 -23.26
C ASP A 38 11.87 -1.99 -24.42
N ALA A 39 10.68 -2.53 -24.14
CA ALA A 39 9.63 -2.75 -25.13
C ALA A 39 9.05 -1.43 -25.68
N ASP A 40 8.26 -1.56 -26.75
CA ASP A 40 7.51 -0.46 -27.33
C ASP A 40 6.50 0.14 -26.33
N ASP A 41 6.08 1.38 -26.60
CA ASP A 41 5.22 2.14 -25.69
C ASP A 41 3.94 1.36 -25.30
N PRO A 42 3.20 0.70 -26.20
CA PRO A 42 1.98 -0.01 -25.82
C PRO A 42 2.17 -1.17 -24.84
N LEU A 43 3.23 -1.99 -24.99
CA LEU A 43 3.48 -3.10 -24.07
C LEU A 43 4.03 -2.59 -22.73
N ARG A 44 4.97 -1.64 -22.78
CA ARG A 44 5.55 -1.03 -21.59
C ARG A 44 4.48 -0.33 -20.76
N ASP A 45 3.59 0.44 -21.39
CA ASP A 45 2.50 1.15 -20.70
C ASP A 45 1.52 0.19 -20.00
N ARG A 46 1.21 -0.94 -20.63
CA ARG A 46 0.37 -1.99 -19.99
C ARG A 46 1.06 -2.58 -18.77
N TRP A 47 2.36 -2.84 -18.84
CA TRP A 47 3.11 -3.33 -17.70
C TRP A 47 3.21 -2.27 -16.58
N LEU A 48 3.52 -1.01 -16.91
CA LEU A 48 3.58 0.10 -15.96
C LEU A 48 2.24 0.36 -15.27
N GLN A 49 1.11 0.12 -15.96
CA GLN A 49 -0.21 0.15 -15.35
C GLN A 49 -0.44 -1.03 -14.42
N LEU A 50 -0.06 -2.25 -14.84
CA LEU A 50 -0.22 -3.47 -14.06
C LEU A 50 0.55 -3.40 -12.73
N VAL A 51 1.79 -2.90 -12.76
CA VAL A 51 2.62 -2.77 -11.55
C VAL A 51 2.41 -1.43 -10.81
N GLY A 52 1.43 -0.65 -11.23
CA GLY A 52 0.98 0.58 -10.55
C GLY A 52 1.86 1.81 -10.68
N VAL A 53 2.96 1.78 -11.45
CA VAL A 53 3.87 2.91 -11.66
C VAL A 53 3.13 4.16 -12.15
N ASN A 54 2.19 4.00 -13.08
CA ASN A 54 1.39 5.14 -13.59
C ASN A 54 0.56 5.81 -12.47
N GLY A 55 -0.03 5.01 -11.58
CA GLY A 55 -0.77 5.50 -10.42
C GLY A 55 0.13 6.25 -9.44
N LEU A 56 1.30 5.69 -9.13
CA LEU A 56 2.30 6.30 -8.23
C LEU A 56 2.84 7.63 -8.75
N ILE A 57 3.06 7.75 -10.06
CA ILE A 57 3.50 9.01 -10.68
C ILE A 57 2.38 10.05 -10.62
N ARG A 58 1.12 9.67 -10.91
CA ARG A 58 -0.03 10.58 -10.77
C ARG A 58 -0.19 11.08 -9.34
N LEU A 59 -0.05 10.19 -8.36
CA LEU A 59 0.01 10.57 -6.94
C LEU A 59 1.12 11.60 -6.73
N THR A 60 2.36 11.28 -7.09
CA THR A 60 3.52 12.16 -6.90
C THR A 60 3.31 13.54 -7.51
N VAL A 61 2.85 13.60 -8.77
CA VAL A 61 2.55 14.87 -9.46
C VAL A 61 1.44 15.63 -8.76
N GLY A 62 0.32 14.98 -8.41
CA GLY A 62 -0.81 15.61 -7.73
C GLY A 62 -0.47 16.14 -6.34
N LEU A 63 0.37 15.41 -5.59
CA LEU A 63 0.87 15.84 -4.29
C LEU A 63 1.70 17.13 -4.41
N LEU A 64 2.61 17.16 -5.38
CA LEU A 64 3.70 18.14 -5.45
C LEU A 64 3.42 19.31 -6.40
N ASP A 65 2.32 19.27 -7.16
CA ASP A 65 1.92 20.35 -8.06
C ASP A 65 1.75 21.69 -7.32
N GLY A 66 2.38 22.76 -7.81
CA GLY A 66 2.39 24.06 -7.16
C GLY A 66 3.23 24.17 -5.87
N ILE A 67 3.66 23.05 -5.28
CA ILE A 67 4.67 23.00 -4.20
C ILE A 67 6.07 23.07 -4.81
N VAL A 68 6.31 22.29 -5.86
CA VAL A 68 7.57 22.20 -6.62
C VAL A 68 7.47 23.07 -7.87
N ARG A 69 8.50 23.86 -8.15
CA ARG A 69 8.49 24.89 -9.20
C ARG A 69 9.70 24.80 -10.12
N GLY A 70 9.48 25.08 -11.41
CA GLY A 70 10.56 25.23 -12.39
C GLY A 70 11.49 24.01 -12.44
N ASN A 71 12.79 24.26 -12.30
CA ASN A 71 13.84 23.24 -12.34
C ASN A 71 13.90 22.33 -11.10
N GLU A 72 13.12 22.61 -10.04
CA GLU A 72 13.04 21.71 -8.89
C GLU A 72 12.45 20.34 -9.27
N TRP A 73 11.62 20.28 -10.32
CA TRP A 73 11.07 19.02 -10.85
C TRP A 73 12.14 18.06 -11.34
N GLU A 74 13.23 18.55 -11.94
CA GLU A 74 14.34 17.70 -12.40
C GLU A 74 15.08 17.07 -11.21
N ARG A 75 15.32 17.86 -10.15
CA ARG A 75 15.92 17.36 -8.91
C ARG A 75 15.00 16.35 -8.21
N LEU A 76 13.70 16.67 -8.14
CA LEU A 76 12.70 15.81 -7.54
C LEU A 76 12.59 14.47 -8.29
N ALA A 77 12.66 14.46 -9.62
CA ALA A 77 12.44 13.25 -10.42
C ALA A 77 13.35 12.10 -10.00
N GLY A 78 14.62 12.35 -9.66
CA GLY A 78 15.54 11.33 -9.14
C GLY A 78 15.11 10.75 -7.79
N TYR A 79 14.63 11.60 -6.88
CA TYR A 79 14.12 11.16 -5.57
C TYR A 79 12.78 10.42 -5.70
N ALA A 80 11.87 10.93 -6.53
CA ALA A 80 10.58 10.30 -6.79
C ALA A 80 10.74 8.92 -7.45
N ALA A 81 11.70 8.78 -8.37
CA ALA A 81 12.00 7.50 -9.01
C ALA A 81 12.39 6.40 -8.01
N SER A 82 13.13 6.75 -6.95
CA SER A 82 13.58 5.78 -5.95
C SER A 82 12.40 5.22 -5.15
N ILE A 83 11.50 6.09 -4.67
CA ILE A 83 10.32 5.65 -3.92
C ILE A 83 9.29 4.95 -4.81
N ASN A 84 9.11 5.40 -6.07
CA ASN A 84 8.21 4.74 -7.01
C ASN A 84 8.65 3.31 -7.31
N VAL A 85 9.95 3.08 -7.54
CA VAL A 85 10.49 1.73 -7.78
C VAL A 85 10.33 0.85 -6.54
N GLN A 86 10.61 1.39 -5.35
CA GLN A 86 10.39 0.67 -4.09
C GLN A 86 8.92 0.24 -3.93
N GLN A 87 7.98 1.18 -4.08
CA GLN A 87 6.54 0.92 -3.97
C GLN A 87 6.02 -0.04 -5.06
N THR A 88 6.66 -0.06 -6.23
CA THR A 88 6.35 -1.06 -7.28
C THR A 88 6.66 -2.48 -6.79
N TYR A 89 7.75 -2.67 -6.04
CA TYR A 89 8.10 -3.98 -5.49
C TYR A 89 7.30 -4.35 -4.24
N GLU A 90 6.72 -3.38 -3.52
CA GLU A 90 5.77 -3.64 -2.41
C GLU A 90 4.52 -4.38 -2.85
N VAL A 91 4.08 -4.20 -4.11
CA VAL A 91 2.93 -4.92 -4.68
C VAL A 91 3.10 -6.44 -4.51
N VAL A 92 4.33 -6.97 -4.53
CA VAL A 92 4.57 -8.40 -4.38
C VAL A 92 4.27 -8.90 -2.96
N SER A 93 4.64 -8.15 -1.93
CA SER A 93 4.31 -8.51 -0.54
C SER A 93 2.83 -8.32 -0.25
N ASP A 94 2.19 -7.29 -0.81
CA ASP A 94 0.75 -7.07 -0.66
C ASP A 94 -0.04 -8.20 -1.35
N ASN A 95 0.36 -8.61 -2.55
CA ASN A 95 -0.20 -9.76 -3.27
C ASN A 95 -0.09 -11.06 -2.46
N LEU A 96 1.04 -11.32 -1.79
CA LEU A 96 1.21 -12.48 -0.93
C LEU A 96 0.27 -12.47 0.29
N ALA A 97 -0.15 -11.29 0.74
CA ALA A 97 -1.05 -11.12 1.89
C ALA A 97 -2.53 -11.34 1.54
N ILE A 98 -2.89 -11.33 0.25
CA ILE A 98 -4.27 -11.57 -0.21
C ILE A 98 -4.78 -12.91 0.33
N GLY A 99 -5.93 -12.90 0.98
CA GLY A 99 -6.55 -14.09 1.53
C GLY A 99 -5.89 -14.65 2.79
N LEU A 100 -4.92 -13.95 3.39
CA LEU A 100 -4.27 -14.40 4.62
C LEU A 100 -4.99 -14.00 5.92
N ALA A 101 -6.04 -13.17 5.84
CA ALA A 101 -6.83 -12.81 7.03
C ALA A 101 -7.58 -14.02 7.61
N HIS A 102 -8.05 -14.92 6.76
CA HIS A 102 -8.68 -16.17 7.19
C HIS A 102 -8.50 -17.29 6.17
N PRO A 103 -8.14 -18.53 6.59
CA PRO A 103 -7.98 -19.65 5.67
C PRO A 103 -9.24 -19.94 4.86
N ARG A 104 -9.06 -20.24 3.57
CA ARG A 104 -10.12 -20.65 2.66
C ARG A 104 -10.07 -22.16 2.46
N GLU A 105 -11.23 -22.80 2.39
CA GLU A 105 -11.32 -24.22 2.04
C GLU A 105 -10.70 -24.46 0.65
N GLY A 106 -9.78 -25.41 0.56
CA GLY A 106 -9.05 -25.74 -0.67
C GLY A 106 -7.86 -24.83 -1.00
N ASP A 107 -7.50 -23.87 -0.14
CA ASP A 107 -6.27 -23.09 -0.30
C ASP A 107 -5.07 -23.81 0.34
N ASP A 108 -4.47 -24.70 -0.45
CA ASP A 108 -3.29 -25.47 -0.05
C ASP A 108 -2.01 -24.60 0.09
N GLN A 109 -2.04 -23.35 -0.38
CA GLN A 109 -0.91 -22.43 -0.32
C GLN A 109 -0.94 -21.54 0.92
N PHE A 110 -2.07 -21.40 1.64
CA PHE A 110 -2.25 -20.49 2.78
C PHE A 110 -1.09 -20.51 3.78
N ALA A 111 -0.76 -21.69 4.32
CA ALA A 111 0.28 -21.84 5.33
C ALA A 111 1.68 -21.52 4.78
N THR A 112 1.94 -21.87 3.51
CA THR A 112 3.22 -21.60 2.85
C THR A 112 3.38 -20.10 2.57
N ARG A 113 2.33 -19.44 2.06
CA ARG A 113 2.30 -17.99 1.81
C ARG A 113 2.51 -17.20 3.09
N ARG A 114 1.79 -17.56 4.15
CA ARG A 114 1.94 -16.97 5.48
C ARG A 114 3.35 -17.13 6.05
N ALA A 115 3.95 -18.32 5.94
CA ALA A 115 5.33 -18.54 6.41
C ALA A 115 6.37 -17.76 5.58
N LEU A 116 6.19 -17.69 4.27
CA LEU A 116 7.05 -16.89 3.38
C LEU A 116 6.98 -15.40 3.72
N LEU A 117 5.77 -14.85 3.87
CA LEU A 117 5.57 -13.43 4.14
C LEU A 117 6.24 -13.03 5.46
N ARG A 118 6.07 -13.82 6.52
CA ARG A 118 6.75 -13.58 7.82
C ARG A 118 8.28 -13.62 7.72
N ALA A 119 8.81 -14.58 6.95
CA ALA A 119 10.26 -14.67 6.76
C ALA A 119 10.80 -13.49 5.93
N PHE A 120 10.01 -13.02 4.97
CA PHE A 120 10.30 -11.82 4.20
C PHE A 120 10.27 -10.57 5.09
N ASP A 121 9.24 -10.38 5.90
CA ASP A 121 9.11 -9.27 6.85
C ASP A 121 10.31 -9.23 7.82
N GLY A 122 10.70 -10.39 8.36
CA GLY A 122 11.89 -10.53 9.19
C GLY A 122 13.20 -10.16 8.46
N ALA A 123 13.38 -10.61 7.22
CA ALA A 123 14.56 -10.27 6.41
C ALA A 123 14.62 -8.77 6.07
N MET A 124 13.48 -8.18 5.77
CA MET A 124 13.33 -6.75 5.49
C MET A 124 13.69 -5.90 6.72
N ILE A 125 13.13 -6.24 7.88
CA ILE A 125 13.42 -5.55 9.15
C ILE A 125 14.90 -5.73 9.52
N GLU A 126 15.48 -6.92 9.37
CA GLU A 126 16.90 -7.17 9.62
C GLU A 126 17.77 -6.31 8.70
N ARG A 127 17.42 -6.20 7.41
CA ARG A 127 18.15 -5.35 6.45
C ARG A 127 18.07 -3.88 6.81
N LEU A 128 16.87 -3.37 7.12
CA LEU A 128 16.64 -1.97 7.53
C LEU A 128 17.37 -1.60 8.83
N LYS A 129 17.54 -2.55 9.75
CA LYS A 129 18.35 -2.39 10.97
C LYS A 129 19.88 -2.39 10.71
N GLY A 130 20.30 -2.43 9.44
CA GLY A 130 21.69 -2.27 9.02
C GLY A 130 22.47 -3.57 8.89
N SER A 131 21.79 -4.73 8.74
CA SER A 131 22.49 -6.00 8.53
C SER A 131 23.39 -5.95 7.29
N PRO A 132 24.66 -6.41 7.39
CA PRO A 132 25.57 -6.42 6.25
C PRO A 132 25.26 -7.52 5.24
N ARG A 133 24.38 -8.48 5.57
CA ARG A 133 23.94 -9.54 4.66
C ARG A 133 23.08 -8.94 3.56
N SER A 134 23.26 -9.41 2.32
CA SER A 134 22.36 -9.03 1.23
C SER A 134 20.99 -9.66 1.39
N ALA A 135 19.98 -9.07 0.77
CA ALA A 135 18.62 -9.62 0.70
C ALA A 135 18.62 -11.05 0.16
N GLN A 136 19.45 -11.35 -0.86
CA GLN A 136 19.60 -12.70 -1.38
C GLN A 136 20.07 -13.69 -0.30
N GLN A 137 21.04 -13.29 0.54
CA GLN A 137 21.52 -14.13 1.65
C GLN A 137 20.50 -14.28 2.77
N LEU A 138 19.68 -13.26 3.03
CA LEU A 138 18.63 -13.28 4.05
C LEU A 138 17.45 -14.16 3.63
N LEU A 139 17.07 -14.09 2.36
CA LEU A 139 15.90 -14.79 1.79
C LEU A 139 16.22 -16.18 1.21
N LEU A 140 17.49 -16.57 1.09
CA LEU A 140 17.88 -17.90 0.59
C LEU A 140 17.16 -19.07 1.29
N PRO A 141 16.96 -19.07 2.63
CA PRO A 141 16.29 -20.19 3.30
C PRO A 141 14.82 -20.40 2.88
N VAL A 142 14.16 -19.36 2.36
CA VAL A 142 12.74 -19.41 1.97
C VAL A 142 12.51 -19.43 0.46
N GLU A 143 13.58 -19.49 -0.34
CA GLU A 143 13.49 -19.68 -1.79
C GLU A 143 12.61 -20.88 -2.19
N PRO A 144 12.73 -22.08 -1.56
CA PRO A 144 11.89 -23.22 -1.93
C PRO A 144 10.39 -22.99 -1.69
N MET A 145 10.03 -22.15 -0.70
CA MET A 145 8.63 -21.78 -0.44
C MET A 145 8.12 -20.84 -1.53
N ALA A 146 8.90 -19.82 -1.88
CA ALA A 146 8.56 -18.85 -2.91
C ALA A 146 8.38 -19.49 -4.30
N ARG A 147 9.17 -20.52 -4.64
CA ARG A 147 9.03 -21.28 -5.90
C ARG A 147 7.74 -22.11 -6.01
N ARG A 148 6.94 -22.22 -4.94
CA ARG A 148 5.68 -22.96 -4.93
C ARG A 148 4.44 -22.06 -4.99
N ILE A 149 4.62 -20.75 -4.99
CA ILE A 149 3.54 -19.77 -4.98
C ILE A 149 3.45 -19.13 -6.36
N SER A 150 2.29 -19.21 -7.00
CA SER A 150 2.04 -18.54 -8.27
C SER A 150 1.86 -17.05 -8.05
N ALA A 151 2.78 -16.22 -8.53
CA ALA A 151 2.66 -14.77 -8.53
C ALA A 151 1.43 -14.29 -9.31
N PHE A 152 0.95 -15.09 -10.28
CA PHE A 152 -0.21 -14.72 -11.10
C PHE A 152 -1.51 -14.97 -10.33
N GLU A 153 -1.64 -16.11 -9.65
CA GLU A 153 -2.81 -16.43 -8.82
C GLU A 153 -2.95 -15.48 -7.62
N GLN A 154 -1.83 -14.95 -7.12
CA GLN A 154 -1.82 -13.97 -6.03
C GLN A 154 -1.96 -12.52 -6.49
N SER A 155 -2.33 -12.27 -7.76
CA SER A 155 -2.57 -10.93 -8.29
C SER A 155 -4.06 -10.65 -8.46
N LEU A 156 -4.46 -9.37 -8.38
CA LEU A 156 -5.82 -8.94 -8.71
C LEU A 156 -6.13 -9.02 -10.23
N SER A 157 -5.11 -9.10 -11.09
CA SER A 157 -5.27 -9.30 -12.55
C SER A 157 -4.40 -10.42 -13.12
N PRO A 158 -4.70 -11.69 -12.80
CA PRO A 158 -3.95 -12.85 -13.32
C PRO A 158 -3.87 -12.85 -14.86
N ASP A 159 -4.96 -12.50 -15.54
CA ASP A 159 -5.02 -12.54 -17.01
C ASP A 159 -4.09 -11.51 -17.67
N LYS A 160 -3.88 -10.35 -17.03
CA LYS A 160 -2.93 -9.33 -17.53
C LYS A 160 -1.49 -9.82 -17.41
N HIS A 161 -1.15 -10.48 -16.29
CA HIS A 161 0.16 -11.13 -16.13
C HIS A 161 0.39 -12.20 -17.21
N ARG A 162 -0.61 -13.06 -17.46
CA ARG A 162 -0.52 -14.10 -18.51
C ARG A 162 -0.34 -13.48 -19.89
N ALA A 163 -1.09 -12.44 -20.24
CA ALA A 163 -1.00 -11.79 -21.55
C ALA A 163 0.38 -11.15 -21.81
N LEU A 164 0.96 -10.46 -20.82
CA LEU A 164 2.31 -9.87 -20.94
C LEU A 164 3.41 -10.95 -20.99
N THR A 165 3.23 -12.02 -20.21
CA THR A 165 4.14 -13.17 -20.23
C THR A 165 4.13 -13.86 -21.59
N ASP A 166 2.95 -14.06 -22.18
CA ASP A 166 2.82 -14.70 -23.50
C ASP A 166 3.47 -13.86 -24.60
N ALA A 167 3.42 -12.54 -24.51
CA ALA A 167 4.14 -11.65 -25.41
C ALA A 167 5.67 -11.85 -25.31
N PHE A 168 6.22 -11.96 -24.09
CA PHE A 168 7.64 -12.24 -23.88
C PHE A 168 8.07 -13.61 -24.42
N LEU A 169 7.27 -14.64 -24.16
CA LEU A 169 7.56 -16.01 -24.57
C LEU A 169 7.51 -16.20 -26.09
N CYS A 170 6.68 -15.43 -26.81
CA CYS A 170 6.67 -15.42 -28.28
C CYS A 170 8.02 -15.04 -28.89
N GLU A 171 8.84 -14.24 -28.19
CA GLU A 171 10.15 -13.77 -28.66
C GLU A 171 11.33 -14.58 -28.08
N ARG A 172 11.08 -15.51 -27.16
CA ARG A 172 12.12 -16.23 -26.39
C ARG A 172 11.87 -17.73 -26.41
N ALA A 173 12.56 -18.42 -27.31
CA ALA A 173 12.54 -19.88 -27.35
C ALA A 173 13.21 -20.49 -26.10
N GLY A 174 12.60 -21.55 -25.55
CA GLY A 174 13.18 -22.36 -24.46
C GLY A 174 12.90 -21.88 -23.04
N VAL A 175 12.13 -20.80 -22.87
CA VAL A 175 11.66 -20.33 -21.57
C VAL A 175 10.25 -20.88 -21.30
N SER A 176 9.98 -21.36 -20.08
CA SER A 176 8.64 -21.81 -19.70
C SER A 176 7.85 -20.68 -19.03
N ARG A 177 6.51 -20.71 -19.15
CA ARG A 177 5.63 -19.79 -18.41
C ARG A 177 5.77 -19.99 -16.90
N GLU A 178 5.97 -21.23 -16.46
CA GLU A 178 6.12 -21.59 -15.05
C GLU A 178 7.30 -20.86 -14.39
N GLU A 179 8.40 -20.64 -15.11
CA GLU A 179 9.55 -19.89 -14.59
C GLU A 179 9.22 -18.43 -14.24
N LEU A 180 8.21 -17.84 -14.88
CA LEU A 180 7.73 -16.47 -14.60
C LEU A 180 6.55 -16.46 -13.63
N GLU A 181 5.70 -17.49 -13.67
CA GLU A 181 4.58 -17.62 -12.75
C GLU A 181 5.05 -17.87 -11.32
N TYR A 182 6.11 -18.67 -11.13
CA TYR A 182 6.64 -19.04 -9.81
C TYR A 182 7.90 -18.24 -9.41
N SER A 183 8.03 -16.99 -9.90
CA SER A 183 9.19 -16.13 -9.68
C SER A 183 9.00 -15.07 -8.60
N VAL A 184 8.31 -15.40 -7.50
CA VAL A 184 8.12 -14.47 -6.37
C VAL A 184 9.46 -14.05 -5.75
N TRP A 185 10.41 -14.98 -5.64
CA TRP A 185 11.66 -14.78 -4.88
C TRP A 185 12.57 -13.65 -5.41
N PRO A 186 12.88 -13.55 -6.73
CA PRO A 186 13.64 -12.40 -7.26
C PRO A 186 13.02 -11.04 -6.92
N SER A 187 11.68 -10.93 -6.96
CA SER A 187 11.00 -9.68 -6.64
C SER A 187 11.05 -9.32 -5.15
N LEU A 188 10.98 -10.32 -4.26
CA LEU A 188 11.17 -10.10 -2.83
C LEU A 188 12.59 -9.61 -2.51
N ILE A 189 13.61 -10.12 -3.19
CA ILE A 189 14.99 -9.60 -3.08
C ILE A 189 15.05 -8.14 -3.52
N ALA A 190 14.48 -7.83 -4.67
CA ALA A 190 14.47 -6.46 -5.19
C ALA A 190 13.71 -5.51 -4.25
N ASN A 191 12.61 -5.97 -3.65
CA ASN A 191 11.90 -5.21 -2.63
C ASN A 191 12.84 -4.86 -1.47
N VAL A 192 13.46 -5.85 -0.83
CA VAL A 192 14.35 -5.60 0.33
C VAL A 192 15.48 -4.63 0.00
N GLU A 193 16.16 -4.78 -1.13
CA GLU A 193 17.28 -3.90 -1.47
C GLU A 193 16.82 -2.49 -1.85
N THR A 194 15.72 -2.34 -2.60
CA THR A 194 15.22 -1.00 -2.96
C THR A 194 14.65 -0.26 -1.75
N THR A 195 14.02 -0.96 -0.81
CA THR A 195 13.57 -0.41 0.47
C THR A 195 14.75 0.03 1.35
N TYR A 196 15.83 -0.76 1.39
CA TYR A 196 17.06 -0.39 2.08
C TYR A 196 17.74 0.84 1.45
N ASP A 197 17.83 0.91 0.12
CA ASP A 197 18.42 2.04 -0.60
C ASP A 197 17.60 3.33 -0.41
N LEU A 198 16.26 3.21 -0.35
CA LEU A 198 15.37 4.33 -0.05
C LEU A 198 15.67 4.91 1.34
N ALA A 199 15.77 4.06 2.38
CA ALA A 199 16.11 4.49 3.73
C ALA A 199 17.49 5.16 3.80
N ARG A 200 18.47 4.64 3.05
CA ARG A 200 19.82 5.24 2.97
C ARG A 200 19.83 6.61 2.33
N THR A 201 18.95 6.87 1.37
CA THR A 201 18.84 8.16 0.69
C THR A 201 18.55 9.31 1.67
N THR A 202 17.82 9.02 2.75
CA THR A 202 17.48 10.01 3.78
C THR A 202 18.26 9.84 5.08
N ALA A 203 19.26 8.95 5.14
CA ALA A 203 19.98 8.63 6.39
C ALA A 203 20.73 9.83 7.01
N SER A 204 21.14 10.80 6.20
CA SER A 204 21.77 12.05 6.70
C SER A 204 20.77 13.14 7.07
N CYS A 205 19.48 12.93 6.79
CA CYS A 205 18.41 13.88 7.07
C CYS A 205 17.86 13.64 8.49
N ARG A 206 17.34 14.70 9.12
CA ARG A 206 16.63 14.62 10.41
C ARG A 206 15.39 13.73 10.31
N MET A 207 14.69 13.75 9.18
CA MET A 207 13.56 12.86 8.91
C MET A 207 13.97 11.40 8.62
N GLY A 208 15.26 11.10 8.45
CA GLY A 208 15.75 9.77 8.07
C GLY A 208 15.37 8.65 9.04
N GLU A 209 15.41 8.93 10.33
CA GLU A 209 14.96 7.99 11.37
C GLU A 209 13.47 7.66 11.21
N MET A 210 12.64 8.67 10.94
CA MET A 210 11.20 8.48 10.76
C MET A 210 10.87 7.71 9.48
N VAL A 211 11.63 7.92 8.40
CA VAL A 211 11.52 7.08 7.18
C VAL A 211 11.84 5.63 7.52
N THR A 212 12.99 5.38 8.15
CA THR A 212 13.44 4.01 8.47
C THR A 212 12.50 3.31 9.43
N GLN A 213 12.07 3.98 10.50
CA GLN A 213 11.15 3.41 11.47
C GLN A 213 9.75 3.21 10.87
N GLY A 214 9.28 4.12 10.00
CA GLY A 214 8.04 3.95 9.27
C GLY A 214 8.05 2.73 8.35
N LEU A 215 9.19 2.48 7.67
CA LEU A 215 9.40 1.27 6.87
C LEU A 215 9.38 0.02 7.77
N ILE A 216 10.10 0.02 8.89
CA ILE A 216 10.11 -1.13 9.83
C ILE A 216 8.70 -1.41 10.35
N SER A 217 7.95 -0.37 10.77
CA SER A 217 6.61 -0.51 11.31
C SER A 217 5.59 -1.05 10.29
N ARG A 218 5.82 -0.88 8.98
CA ARG A 218 5.02 -1.55 7.95
C ARG A 218 5.09 -3.06 8.05
N TYR A 219 6.29 -3.62 8.19
CA TYR A 219 6.46 -5.07 8.23
C TYR A 219 6.08 -5.62 9.61
N GLU A 220 6.43 -4.94 10.71
CA GLU A 220 5.99 -5.31 12.06
C GLU A 220 4.44 -5.28 12.21
N GLY A 221 3.79 -4.32 11.54
CA GLY A 221 2.33 -4.21 11.51
C GLY A 221 1.66 -5.39 10.80
N VAL A 222 2.22 -5.83 9.67
CA VAL A 222 1.72 -7.02 8.94
C VAL A 222 1.97 -8.29 9.73
N ASP A 223 3.16 -8.47 10.29
CA ASP A 223 3.46 -9.61 11.18
C ASP A 223 2.46 -9.68 12.34
N SER A 224 2.15 -8.54 12.97
CA SER A 224 1.16 -8.47 14.05
C SER A 224 -0.22 -8.97 13.57
N LEU A 225 -0.69 -8.46 12.43
CA LEU A 225 -1.99 -8.84 11.84
C LEU A 225 -2.05 -10.32 11.46
N LEU A 226 -0.92 -10.88 10.99
CA LEU A 226 -0.81 -12.31 10.73
C LEU A 226 -0.95 -13.08 12.05
N GLU A 227 -0.12 -12.77 13.06
CA GLU A 227 0.03 -13.58 14.27
C GLU A 227 -1.16 -13.58 15.22
N GLU A 228 -1.78 -12.43 15.45
CA GLU A 228 -2.83 -12.28 16.46
C GLU A 228 -4.20 -12.03 15.81
N PRO A 229 -5.00 -13.09 15.56
CA PRO A 229 -6.32 -12.92 14.97
C PRO A 229 -7.31 -12.24 15.93
N ARG A 230 -7.11 -12.31 17.26
CA ARG A 230 -8.05 -11.85 18.28
C ARG A 230 -7.66 -10.50 18.90
N MET A 231 -7.26 -9.55 18.05
CA MET A 231 -7.01 -8.18 18.48
C MET A 231 -8.30 -7.47 18.90
N THR A 232 -8.21 -6.61 19.91
CA THR A 232 -9.21 -5.55 20.11
C THR A 232 -9.20 -4.58 18.92
N PHE A 233 -10.29 -3.83 18.73
CA PHE A 233 -10.35 -2.79 17.68
C PHE A 233 -9.17 -1.82 17.77
N SER A 234 -8.78 -1.39 18.98
CA SER A 234 -7.67 -0.44 19.15
C SER A 234 -6.31 -1.04 18.79
N GLU A 235 -6.08 -2.32 19.09
CA GLU A 235 -4.85 -3.01 18.72
C GLU A 235 -4.78 -3.22 17.21
N ARG A 236 -5.88 -3.67 16.61
CA ARG A 236 -5.99 -3.84 15.15
C ARG A 236 -5.79 -2.52 14.42
N LEU A 237 -6.41 -1.44 14.90
CA LEU A 237 -6.22 -0.09 14.34
C LEU A 237 -4.77 0.34 14.37
N ARG A 238 -4.05 0.09 15.48
CA ARG A 238 -2.63 0.42 15.60
C ARG A 238 -1.79 -0.41 14.63
N ALA A 239 -1.97 -1.73 14.61
CA ALA A 239 -1.24 -2.62 13.71
C ALA A 239 -1.48 -2.27 12.24
N SER A 240 -2.75 -2.10 11.84
CA SER A 240 -3.13 -1.72 10.49
C SER A 240 -2.62 -0.33 10.09
N THR A 241 -2.62 0.65 11.00
CA THR A 241 -2.05 1.98 10.72
C THR A 241 -0.55 1.92 10.46
N GLY A 242 0.17 1.06 11.19
CA GLY A 242 1.59 0.79 10.94
C GLY A 242 1.80 0.03 9.63
N ALA A 243 0.90 -0.90 9.29
CA ALA A 243 0.97 -1.80 8.14
C ALA A 243 0.72 -1.14 6.76
N ILE A 244 0.86 0.18 6.62
CA ILE A 244 0.77 0.91 5.33
C ILE A 244 1.97 1.85 5.15
N MET A 245 2.28 2.15 3.90
CA MET A 245 3.43 2.97 3.51
C MET A 245 3.26 4.49 3.69
N VAL A 246 2.23 4.96 4.39
CA VAL A 246 1.90 6.40 4.45
C VAL A 246 2.94 7.21 5.20
N ILE A 247 3.30 6.79 6.42
CA ILE A 247 4.32 7.47 7.23
C ILE A 247 5.65 7.53 6.49
N PRO A 248 6.26 6.40 6.04
CA PRO A 248 7.56 6.46 5.38
C PRO A 248 7.51 7.26 4.07
N THR A 249 6.42 7.20 3.29
CA THR A 249 6.28 7.97 2.05
C THR A 249 6.22 9.46 2.29
N LEU A 250 5.39 9.91 3.23
CA LEU A 250 5.29 11.31 3.57
C LEU A 250 6.57 11.83 4.24
N ALA A 251 7.16 11.07 5.16
CA ALA A 251 8.43 11.41 5.80
C ALA A 251 9.56 11.56 4.75
N TYR A 252 9.59 10.67 3.75
CA TYR A 252 10.55 10.74 2.65
C TYR A 252 10.37 12.03 1.83
N TYR A 253 9.14 12.35 1.41
CA TYR A 253 8.91 13.58 0.65
C TYR A 253 9.13 14.85 1.49
N VAL A 254 8.87 14.82 2.80
CA VAL A 254 9.25 15.93 3.70
C VAL A 254 10.75 16.10 3.76
N ALA A 255 11.53 15.01 3.90
CA ALA A 255 13.00 15.07 3.85
C ALA A 255 13.49 15.67 2.52
N VAL A 256 12.96 15.17 1.40
CA VAL A 256 13.34 15.64 0.06
C VAL A 256 13.04 17.13 -0.11
N LEU A 257 11.83 17.58 0.25
CA LEU A 257 11.44 18.97 0.09
C LEU A 257 12.16 19.91 1.05
N ALA A 258 12.15 19.58 2.34
CA ALA A 258 12.49 20.49 3.44
C ALA A 258 13.93 20.32 3.98
N GLU A 259 14.69 19.33 3.49
CA GLU A 259 16.10 19.14 3.86
C GLU A 259 17.02 19.07 2.64
N MET A 260 16.56 18.51 1.51
CA MET A 260 17.44 18.27 0.35
C MET A 260 17.26 19.32 -0.76
N ILE A 261 16.01 19.70 -1.09
CA ILE A 261 15.72 20.65 -2.18
C ILE A 261 15.68 22.08 -1.66
N ARG A 262 14.85 22.35 -0.64
CA ARG A 262 14.69 23.66 0.02
C ARG A 262 14.81 23.51 1.54
N PRO A 263 16.04 23.49 2.08
CA PRO A 263 16.27 23.38 3.51
C PRO A 263 15.45 24.39 4.33
N SER A 264 14.64 23.92 5.27
CA SER A 264 13.84 24.76 6.18
C SER A 264 14.42 24.76 7.58
N SER A 265 14.68 25.95 8.14
CA SER A 265 15.21 26.10 9.49
C SER A 265 14.21 25.70 10.58
N GLY A 266 12.90 25.78 10.31
CA GLY A 266 11.86 25.40 11.27
C GLY A 266 11.63 23.89 11.39
N LEU A 267 12.17 23.09 10.45
CA LEU A 267 11.90 21.66 10.39
C LEU A 267 12.40 20.92 11.64
N SER A 268 13.58 21.26 12.14
CA SER A 268 14.13 20.58 13.33
C SER A 268 13.24 20.77 14.56
N ILE A 269 12.70 21.99 14.73
CA ILE A 269 11.76 22.31 15.82
C ILE A 269 10.47 21.50 15.66
N ALA A 270 9.91 21.44 14.44
CA ALA A 270 8.69 20.67 14.15
C ALA A 270 8.85 19.16 14.44
N ILE A 271 10.06 18.63 14.27
CA ILE A 271 10.41 17.25 14.62
C ILE A 271 10.54 17.10 16.14
N ASP A 272 11.30 17.98 16.80
CA ASP A 272 11.57 17.90 18.24
C ASP A 272 10.30 18.07 19.09
N GLU A 273 9.35 18.89 18.62
CA GLU A 273 8.05 19.09 19.26
C GLU A 273 7.05 17.94 18.98
N GLY A 274 7.42 16.97 18.14
CA GLY A 274 6.57 15.84 17.78
C GLY A 274 5.38 16.20 16.87
N LEU A 275 5.35 17.43 16.35
CA LEU A 275 4.27 17.94 15.52
C LEU A 275 4.20 17.20 14.17
N LEU A 276 5.36 16.97 13.54
CA LEU A 276 5.43 16.17 12.32
C LEU A 276 5.03 14.71 12.56
N THR A 277 5.52 14.09 13.63
CA THR A 277 5.15 12.71 13.99
C THR A 277 3.63 12.58 14.14
N SER A 278 3.00 13.52 14.84
CA SER A 278 1.55 13.54 15.07
C SER A 278 0.76 13.70 13.78
N ALA A 279 1.16 14.67 12.92
CA ALA A 279 0.51 14.89 11.64
C ALA A 279 0.62 13.68 10.70
N LEU A 280 1.79 13.04 10.65
CA LEU A 280 2.02 11.86 9.81
C LEU A 280 1.25 10.63 10.31
N HIS A 281 1.18 10.45 11.63
CA HIS A 281 0.35 9.40 12.23
C HIS A 281 -1.14 9.62 11.95
N ASP A 282 -1.67 10.84 12.11
CA ASP A 282 -3.08 11.13 11.82
C ASP A 282 -3.41 11.01 10.32
N ALA A 283 -2.45 11.29 9.43
CA ALA A 283 -2.61 11.03 8.00
C ALA A 283 -2.66 9.52 7.70
N ALA A 284 -1.76 8.73 8.30
CA ALA A 284 -1.76 7.27 8.14
C ALA A 284 -3.04 6.64 8.69
N LEU A 285 -3.50 7.06 9.87
CA LEU A 285 -4.75 6.61 10.47
C LEU A 285 -5.94 6.88 9.54
N GLN A 286 -6.05 8.10 8.99
CA GLN A 286 -7.12 8.43 8.05
C GLN A 286 -7.05 7.57 6.78
N VAL A 287 -5.87 7.42 6.16
CA VAL A 287 -5.73 6.60 4.96
C VAL A 287 -6.08 5.14 5.24
N ARG A 288 -5.71 4.60 6.41
CA ARG A 288 -6.09 3.24 6.82
C ARG A 288 -7.60 3.10 6.96
N LEU A 289 -8.25 4.01 7.69
CA LEU A 289 -9.70 3.99 7.85
C LEU A 289 -10.39 4.08 6.48
N LEU A 290 -9.93 4.98 5.61
CA LEU A 290 -10.48 5.14 4.26
C LEU A 290 -10.27 3.87 3.41
N ASN A 291 -9.12 3.20 3.53
CA ASN A 291 -8.82 1.98 2.78
C ASN A 291 -9.69 0.80 3.20
N ASP A 292 -9.88 0.59 4.51
CA ASP A 292 -10.56 -0.59 5.04
C ASP A 292 -12.09 -0.39 5.09
N VAL A 293 -12.57 0.81 5.44
CA VAL A 293 -14.01 1.06 5.63
C VAL A 293 -14.63 1.74 4.42
N GLY A 294 -13.90 2.66 3.78
CA GLY A 294 -14.40 3.45 2.67
C GLY A 294 -14.96 4.82 3.09
N PRO A 295 -14.77 5.87 2.26
CA PRO A 295 -15.09 7.24 2.66
C PRO A 295 -16.57 7.48 2.97
N ARG A 296 -17.48 6.85 2.21
CA ARG A 296 -18.93 7.06 2.38
C ARG A 296 -19.46 6.51 3.68
N LEU A 297 -18.97 5.35 4.10
CA LEU A 297 -19.34 4.73 5.38
C LEU A 297 -18.81 5.54 6.57
N LEU A 298 -17.57 6.01 6.49
CA LEU A 298 -16.98 6.84 7.52
C LEU A 298 -17.67 8.20 7.68
N ALA A 299 -18.21 8.74 6.58
CA ALA A 299 -18.89 10.03 6.57
C ALA A 299 -20.37 9.97 7.00
N GLN A 300 -20.93 8.78 7.26
CA GLN A 300 -22.32 8.65 7.67
C GLN A 300 -22.60 9.32 9.02
N THR A 301 -23.73 10.01 9.08
CA THR A 301 -24.35 10.41 10.34
C THR A 301 -24.86 9.17 11.10
N ASP A 302 -25.10 9.32 12.40
CA ASP A 302 -25.67 8.23 13.22
C ASP A 302 -27.06 7.78 12.74
N GLY A 303 -27.82 8.68 12.11
CA GLY A 303 -29.11 8.35 11.49
C GLY A 303 -28.95 7.46 10.26
N GLU A 304 -28.05 7.83 9.35
CA GLU A 304 -27.77 7.04 8.13
C GLU A 304 -27.18 5.67 8.48
N ARG A 305 -26.26 5.62 9.45
CA ARG A 305 -25.67 4.38 9.94
C ARG A 305 -26.74 3.45 10.51
N ARG A 306 -27.69 4.00 11.30
CA ARG A 306 -28.81 3.21 11.86
C ARG A 306 -29.68 2.62 10.76
N VAL A 307 -30.02 3.40 9.72
CA VAL A 307 -30.80 2.91 8.57
C VAL A 307 -30.09 1.75 7.87
N LEU A 308 -28.78 1.87 7.64
CA LEU A 308 -27.96 0.80 7.09
C LEU A 308 -28.03 -0.46 7.97
N MET A 309 -27.79 -0.30 9.27
CA MET A 309 -27.77 -1.43 10.21
C MET A 309 -29.13 -2.11 10.36
N ASP A 310 -30.22 -1.35 10.37
CA ASP A 310 -31.58 -1.89 10.40
C ASP A 310 -31.89 -2.68 9.12
N SER A 311 -31.43 -2.20 7.96
CA SER A 311 -31.54 -2.93 6.68
C SER A 311 -30.73 -4.24 6.69
N LEU A 312 -29.50 -4.22 7.21
CA LEU A 312 -28.67 -5.43 7.36
C LEU A 312 -29.29 -6.44 8.33
N LYS A 313 -29.81 -5.99 9.48
CA LYS A 313 -30.51 -6.86 10.44
C LYS A 313 -31.77 -7.49 9.83
N ALA A 314 -32.55 -6.70 9.09
CA ALA A 314 -33.73 -7.21 8.38
C ALA A 314 -33.38 -8.18 7.25
N SER A 315 -32.22 -7.99 6.60
CA SER A 315 -31.71 -8.91 5.58
C SER A 315 -31.23 -10.21 6.21
N ALA A 316 -30.44 -10.14 7.29
CA ALA A 316 -29.98 -11.32 8.04
C ALA A 316 -31.14 -12.22 8.52
N ALA A 317 -32.25 -11.62 8.94
CA ALA A 317 -33.43 -12.36 9.36
C ALA A 317 -34.20 -13.05 8.22
N ARG A 318 -33.92 -12.69 6.96
CA ARG A 318 -34.61 -13.21 5.76
C ARG A 318 -33.70 -14.01 4.82
N SER A 319 -32.38 -13.86 4.94
CA SER A 319 -31.36 -14.53 4.12
C SER A 319 -30.95 -15.87 4.72
N ASP A 320 -30.41 -16.76 3.88
CA ASP A 320 -29.71 -17.97 4.33
C ASP A 320 -28.22 -17.71 4.64
N ALA A 321 -27.77 -16.45 4.60
CA ALA A 321 -26.40 -16.05 4.93
C ALA A 321 -26.05 -16.42 6.38
N ARG A 322 -25.03 -17.26 6.55
CA ARG A 322 -24.58 -17.73 7.87
C ARG A 322 -23.49 -16.87 8.49
N THR A 323 -22.76 -16.12 7.67
CA THR A 323 -21.60 -15.34 8.07
C THR A 323 -21.76 -13.89 7.63
N LEU A 324 -21.03 -12.97 8.29
CA LEU A 324 -21.10 -11.54 7.99
C LEU A 324 -20.69 -11.23 6.53
N ASP A 325 -19.63 -11.87 6.03
CA ASP A 325 -19.15 -11.69 4.66
C ASP A 325 -20.20 -12.09 3.62
N ALA A 326 -20.92 -13.21 3.85
CA ALA A 326 -22.03 -13.62 3.00
C ALA A 326 -23.19 -12.61 3.01
N LEU A 327 -23.57 -12.12 4.20
CA LEU A 327 -24.62 -11.10 4.33
C LEU A 327 -24.24 -9.79 3.62
N LEU A 328 -23.00 -9.31 3.83
CA LEU A 328 -22.50 -8.10 3.19
C LEU A 328 -22.48 -8.25 1.67
N PHE A 329 -22.09 -9.43 1.17
CA PHE A 329 -22.08 -9.72 -0.26
C PHE A 329 -23.49 -9.69 -0.88
N GLU A 330 -24.49 -10.29 -0.23
CA GLU A 330 -25.89 -10.22 -0.68
C GLU A 330 -26.42 -8.77 -0.69
N SER A 331 -25.99 -7.97 0.29
CA SER A 331 -26.39 -6.58 0.49
C SER A 331 -25.73 -5.59 -0.50
N LEU A 332 -24.72 -6.03 -1.27
CA LEU A 332 -24.04 -5.19 -2.25
C LEU A 332 -24.99 -4.63 -3.32
N LYS A 333 -26.06 -5.34 -3.68
CA LYS A 333 -27.00 -4.85 -4.70
C LYS A 333 -27.70 -3.55 -4.27
N GLU A 334 -27.98 -3.39 -2.98
CA GLU A 334 -28.65 -2.23 -2.42
C GLU A 334 -27.66 -1.14 -2.00
N TRP A 335 -26.50 -1.56 -1.45
CA TRP A 335 -25.55 -0.66 -0.78
C TRP A 335 -24.19 -0.54 -1.47
N ALA A 336 -24.04 -1.00 -2.71
CA ALA A 336 -22.77 -0.98 -3.46
C ALA A 336 -21.98 0.34 -3.33
N PRO A 337 -22.58 1.54 -3.47
CA PRO A 337 -21.81 2.77 -3.38
C PRO A 337 -21.21 3.04 -2.00
N LEU A 338 -21.72 2.43 -0.93
CA LEU A 338 -21.15 2.52 0.42
C LEU A 338 -20.02 1.51 0.64
N PHE A 339 -20.09 0.35 -0.02
CA PHE A 339 -19.20 -0.79 0.21
C PHE A 339 -18.04 -0.90 -0.78
N THR A 340 -17.62 0.20 -1.42
CA THR A 340 -16.54 0.22 -2.43
C THR A 340 -15.26 -0.49 -1.95
N ARG A 341 -14.90 -0.30 -0.68
CA ARG A 341 -13.72 -0.95 -0.06
C ARG A 341 -14.03 -2.26 0.65
N ILE A 342 -15.08 -2.31 1.46
CA ILE A 342 -15.51 -3.54 2.16
C ILE A 342 -15.72 -4.70 1.17
N ARG A 343 -16.26 -4.44 -0.03
CA ARG A 343 -16.45 -5.44 -1.08
C ARG A 343 -15.14 -6.12 -1.47
N LYS A 344 -14.05 -5.34 -1.61
CA LYS A 344 -12.72 -5.85 -1.97
C LYS A 344 -12.23 -6.81 -0.89
N ASP A 345 -12.23 -6.33 0.36
CA ASP A 345 -11.65 -7.08 1.47
C ASP A 345 -12.47 -8.35 1.77
N VAL A 346 -13.79 -8.30 1.64
CA VAL A 346 -14.66 -9.48 1.74
C VAL A 346 -14.36 -10.49 0.64
N LEU A 347 -14.25 -10.05 -0.62
CA LEU A 347 -14.03 -10.95 -1.76
C LEU A 347 -12.65 -11.60 -1.71
N HIS A 348 -11.64 -10.82 -1.32
CA HIS A 348 -10.24 -11.23 -1.31
C HIS A 348 -9.76 -11.70 0.07
N ARG A 349 -10.62 -11.68 1.10
CA ARG A 349 -10.30 -12.01 2.50
C ARG A 349 -9.05 -11.29 2.99
N GLU A 350 -9.01 -9.98 2.76
CA GLU A 350 -7.95 -9.11 3.24
C GLU A 350 -8.14 -8.78 4.74
N PHE A 351 -7.08 -8.28 5.36
CA PHE A 351 -7.17 -7.75 6.72
C PHE A 351 -7.98 -6.46 6.72
N ASN A 352 -9.04 -6.42 7.52
CA ASN A 352 -9.94 -5.27 7.61
C ASN A 352 -10.26 -4.94 9.08
N LEU A 353 -10.45 -3.66 9.38
CA LEU A 353 -10.77 -3.18 10.73
C LEU A 353 -12.13 -3.61 11.27
N CYS A 354 -13.13 -3.73 10.39
CA CYS A 354 -14.52 -4.02 10.75
C CYS A 354 -14.95 -5.42 10.30
N VAL A 355 -14.19 -6.08 9.41
CA VAL A 355 -14.50 -7.40 8.87
C VAL A 355 -13.31 -8.33 9.03
N HIS A 356 -13.18 -8.95 10.20
CA HIS A 356 -12.00 -9.79 10.52
C HIS A 356 -12.34 -11.21 10.97
N ASP A 357 -13.55 -11.47 11.47
CA ASP A 357 -13.97 -12.81 11.90
C ASP A 357 -14.90 -13.48 10.87
N TYR A 358 -14.30 -13.94 9.79
CA TYR A 358 -15.00 -14.58 8.65
C TYR A 358 -15.70 -15.91 8.99
N SER A 359 -15.48 -16.46 10.19
CA SER A 359 -16.03 -17.75 10.60
C SER A 359 -17.21 -17.66 11.57
N THR A 360 -17.43 -16.48 12.15
CA THR A 360 -18.46 -16.25 13.16
C THR A 360 -19.84 -16.11 12.54
N ASP A 361 -20.85 -16.64 13.25
CA ASP A 361 -22.24 -16.57 12.84
C ASP A 361 -22.68 -15.11 12.70
N VAL A 362 -23.48 -14.83 11.68
CA VAL A 362 -23.96 -13.47 11.37
C VAL A 362 -24.68 -12.82 12.56
N ALA A 363 -25.36 -13.60 13.41
CA ALA A 363 -26.06 -13.09 14.59
C ALA A 363 -25.10 -12.49 15.63
N ASP A 364 -23.90 -13.06 15.74
CA ASP A 364 -22.86 -12.61 16.67
C ASP A 364 -21.93 -11.57 16.03
N ALA A 365 -21.64 -11.70 14.73
CA ALA A 365 -20.73 -10.81 14.02
C ALA A 365 -21.35 -9.44 13.68
N LEU A 366 -22.66 -9.38 13.38
CA LEU A 366 -23.30 -8.14 12.95
C LEU A 366 -23.32 -7.03 14.04
N PRO A 367 -23.57 -7.33 15.33
CA PRO A 367 -23.43 -6.34 16.39
C PRO A 367 -22.00 -5.80 16.55
N VAL A 368 -20.99 -6.67 16.40
CA VAL A 368 -19.57 -6.27 16.46
C VAL A 368 -19.23 -5.34 15.30
N PHE A 369 -19.66 -5.68 14.08
CA PHE A 369 -19.51 -4.83 12.91
C PHE A 369 -20.13 -3.43 13.11
N GLU A 370 -21.32 -3.35 13.71
CA GLU A 370 -21.97 -2.07 14.04
C GLU A 370 -21.13 -1.22 15.00
N GLU A 371 -20.61 -1.84 16.07
CA GLU A 371 -19.78 -1.16 17.06
C GLU A 371 -18.44 -0.70 16.47
N GLU A 372 -17.76 -1.54 15.71
CA GLU A 372 -16.48 -1.25 15.07
C GLU A 372 -16.63 -0.17 14.00
N LEU A 373 -17.70 -0.19 13.20
CA LEU A 373 -18.00 0.86 12.23
C LEU A 373 -18.23 2.21 12.92
N ALA A 374 -18.94 2.23 14.05
CA ALA A 374 -19.12 3.43 14.86
C ALA A 374 -17.79 3.92 15.47
N CYS A 375 -16.92 3.01 15.92
CA CYS A 375 -15.58 3.34 16.40
C CYS A 375 -14.72 3.96 15.28
N ALA A 376 -14.68 3.33 14.11
CA ALA A 376 -13.93 3.77 12.94
C ALA A 376 -14.35 5.18 12.51
N ALA A 377 -15.65 5.47 12.42
CA ALA A 377 -16.14 6.80 12.06
C ALA A 377 -15.75 7.87 13.10
N ARG A 378 -15.80 7.55 14.41
CA ARG A 378 -15.34 8.47 15.45
C ARG A 378 -13.86 8.79 15.33
N GLU A 379 -13.02 7.77 15.12
CA GLU A 379 -11.57 7.97 14.95
C GLU A 379 -11.25 8.71 13.65
N TYR A 380 -12.01 8.49 12.58
CA TYR A 380 -11.88 9.26 11.34
C TYR A 380 -12.13 10.76 11.56
N HIS A 381 -13.24 11.13 12.20
CA HIS A 381 -13.54 12.54 12.45
C HIS A 381 -12.55 13.20 13.43
N ARG A 382 -12.13 12.46 14.47
CA ARG A 382 -11.13 12.96 15.45
C ARG A 382 -9.77 13.20 14.80
N SER A 383 -9.27 12.22 14.04
CA SER A 383 -7.98 12.34 13.35
C SER A 383 -8.00 13.41 12.26
N ARG A 384 -9.12 13.58 11.54
CA ARG A 384 -9.29 14.69 10.57
C ARG A 384 -9.17 16.06 11.23
N ALA A 385 -9.81 16.26 12.39
CA ALA A 385 -9.71 17.51 13.14
C ALA A 385 -8.30 17.78 13.66
N ARG A 386 -7.63 16.76 14.23
CA ARG A 386 -6.25 16.87 14.71
C ARG A 386 -5.25 17.14 13.57
N LEU A 387 -5.43 16.50 12.41
CA LEU A 387 -4.60 16.73 11.24
C LEU A 387 -4.73 18.16 10.73
N ALA A 388 -5.94 18.71 10.70
CA ALA A 388 -6.17 20.11 10.32
C ALA A 388 -5.45 21.09 11.27
N SER A 389 -5.52 20.85 12.60
CA SER A 389 -4.77 21.65 13.58
C SER A 389 -3.26 21.53 13.38
N SER A 390 -2.76 20.28 13.36
CA SER A 390 -1.32 20.00 13.30
C SER A 390 -0.68 20.55 12.01
N THR A 391 -1.38 20.43 10.87
CA THR A 391 -0.88 20.99 9.60
C THR A 391 -0.94 22.52 9.57
N SER A 392 -1.89 23.16 10.27
CA SER A 392 -1.93 24.62 10.39
C SER A 392 -0.80 25.13 11.29
N GLU A 393 -0.51 24.43 12.38
CA GLU A 393 0.62 24.70 13.28
C GLU A 393 1.96 24.52 12.54
N LEU A 394 2.08 23.47 11.71
CA LEU A 394 3.26 23.26 10.85
C LEU A 394 3.45 24.41 9.86
N ASP A 395 2.38 24.81 9.17
CA ASP A 395 2.43 25.90 8.19
C ASP A 395 2.91 27.21 8.86
N ALA A 396 2.46 27.49 10.09
CA ALA A 396 2.86 28.64 10.87
C ALA A 396 4.33 28.56 11.34
N LEU A 397 4.76 27.41 11.86
CA LEU A 397 6.11 27.19 12.37
C LEU A 397 7.16 27.22 11.26
N LEU A 398 6.86 26.63 10.10
CA LEU A 398 7.77 26.55 8.96
C LEU A 398 7.80 27.85 8.13
N GLY A 399 6.78 28.72 8.26
CA GLY A 399 6.61 29.90 7.41
C GLY A 399 6.31 29.57 5.94
N ASP A 400 6.06 28.29 5.63
CA ASP A 400 5.68 27.79 4.32
C ASP A 400 4.70 26.62 4.50
N ALA A 401 3.59 26.68 3.75
CA ALA A 401 2.57 25.65 3.77
C ALA A 401 2.88 24.42 2.89
N ALA A 402 4.08 24.30 2.32
CA ALA A 402 4.48 23.17 1.47
C ALA A 402 4.29 21.81 2.17
N VAL A 403 4.80 21.66 3.39
CA VAL A 403 4.73 20.40 4.14
C VAL A 403 3.28 20.08 4.55
N GLY A 404 2.55 21.04 5.13
CA GLY A 404 1.16 20.82 5.49
C GLY A 404 0.26 20.52 4.29
N ARG A 405 0.48 21.19 3.13
CA ARG A 405 -0.22 20.88 1.87
C ARG A 405 0.09 19.48 1.37
N LEU A 406 1.34 19.04 1.39
CA LEU A 406 1.74 17.68 0.99
C LEU A 406 0.96 16.64 1.80
N ILE A 407 0.94 16.77 3.13
CA ILE A 407 0.28 15.82 4.03
C ILE A 407 -1.24 15.80 3.79
N ARG A 408 -1.89 16.99 3.70
CA ARG A 408 -3.34 17.08 3.45
C ARG A 408 -3.73 16.47 2.10
N ARG A 409 -3.00 16.82 1.04
CA ARG A 409 -3.26 16.29 -0.31
C ARG A 409 -3.08 14.78 -0.41
N PHE A 410 -2.21 14.19 0.40
CA PHE A 410 -2.06 12.75 0.45
C PHE A 410 -3.33 12.07 0.95
N VAL A 411 -3.95 12.59 2.01
CA VAL A 411 -5.22 12.07 2.51
C VAL A 411 -6.34 12.33 1.50
N GLU A 412 -6.44 13.53 0.92
CA GLU A 412 -7.44 13.90 -0.09
C GLU A 412 -7.37 13.02 -1.35
N PHE A 413 -6.15 12.67 -1.78
CA PHE A 413 -5.94 11.76 -2.89
C PHE A 413 -6.56 10.39 -2.59
N HIS A 414 -6.28 9.82 -1.42
CA HIS A 414 -6.83 8.51 -1.03
C HIS A 414 -8.33 8.56 -0.78
N GLU A 415 -8.86 9.66 -0.23
CA GLU A 415 -10.31 9.88 -0.10
C GLU A 415 -10.97 9.83 -1.49
N THR A 416 -10.37 10.46 -2.51
CA THR A 416 -10.88 10.45 -3.88
C THR A 416 -10.74 9.09 -4.56
N LEU A 417 -9.60 8.41 -4.36
CA LEU A 417 -9.33 7.08 -4.91
C LEU A 417 -10.36 6.06 -4.39
N TYR A 418 -10.53 6.00 -3.07
CA TYR A 418 -11.37 5.00 -2.40
C TYR A 418 -12.88 5.28 -2.49
N MET A 419 -13.28 6.44 -3.04
CA MET A 419 -14.67 6.71 -3.43
C MET A 419 -15.14 5.90 -4.65
N ARG A 420 -14.20 5.29 -5.39
CA ARG A 420 -14.45 4.46 -6.56
C ARG A 420 -14.31 2.99 -6.20
N ASP A 421 -14.92 2.13 -7.00
CA ASP A 421 -14.72 0.69 -6.88
C ASP A 421 -13.28 0.30 -7.23
N TYR A 422 -12.75 -0.72 -6.56
CA TYR A 422 -11.37 -1.20 -6.78
C TYR A 422 -11.17 -1.86 -8.17
N ASP A 423 -12.26 -2.19 -8.87
CA ASP A 423 -12.25 -2.72 -10.24
C ASP A 423 -12.21 -1.59 -11.31
N ASP A 424 -12.36 -0.33 -10.91
CA ASP A 424 -12.09 0.85 -11.76
C ASP A 424 -10.57 1.11 -11.81
N PRO A 425 -9.95 1.27 -12.99
CA PRO A 425 -8.55 1.70 -13.12
C PRO A 425 -8.18 3.01 -12.40
N LEU A 426 -9.17 3.79 -11.97
CA LEU A 426 -9.02 5.01 -11.19
C LEU A 426 -9.36 4.82 -9.70
N GLY A 427 -9.71 3.62 -9.25
CA GLY A 427 -10.04 3.26 -7.87
C GLY A 427 -8.97 2.43 -7.16
N GLU A 428 -7.89 2.05 -7.85
CA GLU A 428 -6.75 1.33 -7.28
C GLU A 428 -5.43 1.73 -7.96
N TYR A 429 -4.31 1.61 -7.24
CA TYR A 429 -2.99 2.02 -7.77
C TYR A 429 -2.44 1.05 -8.80
N ALA A 430 -2.54 -0.25 -8.52
CA ALA A 430 -2.11 -1.36 -9.36
C ALA A 430 -3.35 -2.21 -9.68
N VAL A 431 -3.60 -2.46 -10.96
CA VAL A 431 -4.73 -3.28 -11.41
C VAL A 431 -4.24 -4.38 -12.31
#